data_AF-A0A2A3FVE0-F1
#
_entry.id   AF-A0A2A3FVE0-F1
#
_cell.length_a   1.000
_cell.length_b   1.000
_cell.length_c   1.000
_cell.angle_alpha   90.00
_cell.angle_beta   90.00
_cell.angle_gamma   90.00
#
_symmetry.space_group_name_H-M   'P 1'
#
loop_
_entity.id
_entity.type
_entity.pdbx_description
1 polymer ?
#
loop_
_entity_poly.entity_id
_entity_poly.type
_entity_poly.pdbx_seq_one_letter_code
_entity_poly.pdbx_strand_id
1 'polypeptide(L)'
;MPSLATGDTAANPHIFAVPARTETDIEMRIHTSITPFDVTAEQWFPDAAGFILTAIVHTLDAATGSLRYLPPAEPAEWARALFTTAGATHGYFLGAVDPNTGTHRRGQLAYQLYLDTDRQVVPVPRQLVTCPHYASTAEPRSPSRPDPRQN
;
A
#
# COMPACT_ATOMS: atom_id res chain seq x y z
N MET A 1 -16.11 3.29 4.37
CA MET A 1 -14.65 3.26 4.63
C MET A 1 -14.30 4.30 5.67
N PRO A 2 -13.29 4.06 6.52
CA PRO A 2 -12.73 5.07 7.40
C PRO A 2 -12.07 6.16 6.54
N SER A 3 -12.35 7.43 6.84
CA SER A 3 -11.72 8.55 6.15
C SER A 3 -10.41 8.89 6.84
N LEU A 4 -9.30 8.87 6.09
CA LEU A 4 -7.98 9.30 6.58
C LEU A 4 -7.77 10.81 6.42
N ALA A 5 -8.72 11.53 5.83
CA ALA A 5 -8.62 12.95 5.46
C ALA A 5 -8.51 13.91 6.67
N THR A 6 -8.59 13.41 7.90
CA THR A 6 -8.53 14.24 9.13
C THR A 6 -7.84 13.51 10.28
N GLY A 7 -7.11 12.43 10.00
CA GLY A 7 -6.41 11.68 11.03
C GLY A 7 -5.21 12.46 11.55
N ASP A 8 -5.25 12.83 12.84
CA ASP A 8 -4.06 13.16 13.62
C ASP A 8 -2.95 12.16 13.33
N THR A 9 -1.70 12.59 13.54
CA THR A 9 -0.50 11.75 13.58
C THR A 9 -0.64 10.71 14.69
N ALA A 10 -1.59 9.77 14.53
CA ALA A 10 -1.99 8.85 15.54
C ALA A 10 -0.95 7.73 15.52
N ALA A 11 -0.17 7.68 16.60
CA ALA A 11 0.80 6.62 16.87
C ALA A 11 0.17 5.21 16.88
N ASN A 12 -1.16 5.11 16.89
CA ASN A 12 -1.89 3.84 16.84
C ASN A 12 -2.37 3.53 15.41
N PRO A 13 -1.95 2.39 14.83
CA PRO A 13 -2.46 1.96 13.54
C PRO A 13 -3.97 1.72 13.64
N HIS A 14 -4.72 2.22 12.66
CA HIS A 14 -6.13 1.87 12.59
C HIS A 14 -6.23 0.46 12.00
N ILE A 15 -6.97 -0.42 12.68
CA ILE A 15 -7.10 -1.83 12.31
C ILE A 15 -8.54 -2.08 11.86
N PHE A 16 -8.68 -2.56 10.63
CA PHE A 16 -9.97 -2.98 10.07
C PHE A 16 -9.93 -4.46 9.74
N ALA A 17 -10.93 -5.20 10.18
CA ALA A 17 -11.14 -6.59 9.81
C ALA A 17 -12.27 -6.64 8.78
N VAL A 18 -12.03 -7.28 7.65
CA VAL A 18 -13.01 -7.44 6.58
C VAL A 18 -12.92 -8.84 5.99
N PRO A 19 -14.04 -9.54 5.75
CA PRO A 19 -14.00 -10.83 5.08
C PRO A 19 -13.49 -10.66 3.64
N ALA A 20 -12.69 -11.62 3.18
CA ALA A 20 -12.34 -11.70 1.76
C ALA A 20 -13.59 -11.98 0.94
N ARG A 21 -13.71 -11.33 -0.23
CA ARG A 21 -14.82 -11.53 -1.16
C ARG A 21 -14.58 -12.72 -2.07
N THR A 22 -13.33 -13.05 -2.37
CA THR A 22 -12.99 -14.11 -3.32
C THR A 22 -12.81 -15.49 -2.70
N GLU A 23 -12.56 -15.57 -1.38
CA GLU A 23 -12.34 -16.83 -0.67
C GLU A 23 -13.14 -16.87 0.63
N THR A 24 -13.75 -18.03 0.91
CA THR A 24 -14.42 -18.28 2.19
C THR A 24 -13.40 -18.50 3.29
N ASP A 25 -13.77 -18.15 4.53
CA ASP A 25 -12.95 -18.35 5.73
C ASP A 25 -11.61 -17.60 5.73
N ILE A 26 -11.46 -16.57 4.88
CA ILE A 26 -10.35 -15.61 4.95
C ILE A 26 -10.86 -14.26 5.42
N GLU A 27 -10.15 -13.70 6.41
CA GLU A 27 -10.28 -12.32 6.88
C GLU A 27 -9.04 -11.53 6.47
N MET A 28 -9.25 -10.33 5.93
CA MET A 28 -8.20 -9.34 5.76
C MET A 28 -8.17 -8.41 6.97
N ARG A 29 -7.02 -8.31 7.63
CA ARG A 29 -6.75 -7.28 8.64
C ARG A 29 -5.86 -6.21 8.05
N ILE A 30 -6.40 -5.01 7.96
CA ILE A 30 -5.76 -3.86 7.32
C ILE A 30 -5.28 -2.93 8.42
N HIS A 31 -3.97 -2.78 8.54
CA HIS A 31 -3.33 -1.88 9.47
C HIS A 31 -2.89 -0.63 8.71
N THR A 32 -3.36 0.54 9.13
CA THR A 32 -2.99 1.80 8.49
C THR A 32 -2.28 2.73 9.45
N SER A 33 -1.15 3.30 9.03
CA SER A 33 -0.40 4.29 9.79
C SER A 33 0.03 5.45 8.91
N ILE A 34 0.23 6.62 9.53
CA ILE A 34 0.80 7.81 8.90
C ILE A 34 2.04 8.18 9.70
N THR A 35 3.20 8.18 9.07
CA THR A 35 4.48 8.54 9.72
C THR A 35 5.12 9.71 9.00
N PRO A 36 5.58 10.76 9.70
CA PRO A 36 6.34 11.82 9.07
C PRO A 36 7.69 11.29 8.56
N PHE A 37 8.22 11.91 7.52
CA PHE A 37 9.60 11.74 7.08
C PHE A 37 10.27 13.10 6.94
N ASP A 38 11.58 13.12 7.17
CA ASP A 38 12.46 14.25 6.92
C ASP A 38 13.80 13.67 6.45
N VAL A 39 14.15 13.95 5.20
CA VAL A 39 15.32 13.45 4.49
C VAL A 39 16.05 14.62 3.84
N THR A 40 17.33 14.44 3.54
CA THR A 40 18.10 15.48 2.88
C THR A 40 17.53 15.75 1.48
N ALA A 41 17.12 16.99 1.24
CA ALA A 41 16.69 17.47 -0.07
C ALA A 41 17.79 17.27 -1.11
N GLU A 42 17.42 16.91 -2.32
CA GLU A 42 18.35 16.80 -3.43
C GLU A 42 17.93 17.73 -4.56
N GLN A 43 18.92 18.19 -5.33
CA GLN A 43 18.73 19.25 -6.34
C GLN A 43 17.59 18.97 -7.35
N TRP A 44 17.26 17.71 -7.58
CA TRP A 44 16.22 17.27 -8.53
C TRP A 44 14.99 16.65 -7.86
N PHE A 45 14.97 16.57 -6.53
CA PHE A 45 13.89 15.99 -5.73
C PHE A 45 13.65 16.89 -4.50
N PRO A 46 12.78 17.92 -4.63
CA PRO A 46 12.58 18.92 -3.60
C PRO A 46 11.82 18.40 -2.37
N ASP A 47 11.12 17.27 -2.50
CA ASP A 47 10.30 16.67 -1.46
C ASP A 47 11.18 15.99 -0.39
N ALA A 48 11.70 16.83 0.48
CA ALA A 48 12.60 16.46 1.57
C ALA A 48 11.85 16.09 2.85
N ALA A 49 10.62 16.58 3.03
CA ALA A 49 9.82 16.31 4.19
C ALA A 49 8.36 16.08 3.81
N GLY A 50 7.66 15.29 4.61
CA GLY A 50 6.27 14.96 4.35
C GLY A 50 5.79 13.80 5.20
N PHE A 51 4.86 13.02 4.65
CA PHE A 51 4.26 11.88 5.33
C PHE A 51 4.23 10.64 4.45
N ILE A 52 4.40 9.48 5.10
CA ILE A 52 4.21 8.17 4.51
C ILE A 52 2.93 7.59 5.08
N LEU A 53 1.92 7.40 4.25
CA LEU A 53 0.75 6.61 4.57
C LEU A 53 1.06 5.15 4.23
N THR A 54 1.11 4.29 5.23
CA THR A 54 1.37 2.87 5.07
C THR A 54 0.09 2.08 5.32
N ALA A 55 -0.24 1.16 4.41
CA ALA A 55 -1.27 0.15 4.59
C ALA A 55 -0.64 -1.24 4.53
N ILE A 56 -0.77 -2.01 5.61
CA ILE A 56 -0.35 -3.41 5.68
C ILE A 56 -1.61 -4.26 5.71
N VAL A 57 -1.78 -5.13 4.71
CA VAL A 57 -2.90 -6.06 4.64
C VAL A 57 -2.38 -7.43 5.04
N HIS A 58 -2.86 -7.93 6.18
CA HIS A 58 -2.67 -9.31 6.61
C HIS A 58 -3.85 -10.15 6.12
N THR A 59 -3.57 -11.30 5.53
CA THR A 59 -4.59 -12.26 5.10
C THR A 59 -4.56 -13.44 6.05
N LEU A 60 -5.65 -13.64 6.77
CA LEU A 60 -5.75 -14.56 7.89
C LEU A 60 -6.88 -15.55 7.64
N ASP A 61 -6.71 -16.77 8.12
CA ASP A 61 -7.80 -17.70 8.31
C ASP A 61 -8.76 -17.14 9.39
N ALA A 62 -10.05 -17.03 9.06
CA ALA A 62 -11.03 -16.38 9.92
C ALA A 62 -11.30 -17.16 11.21
N ALA A 63 -11.13 -18.49 11.21
CA ALA A 63 -11.38 -19.33 12.37
C ALA A 63 -10.17 -19.40 13.31
N THR A 64 -8.97 -19.51 12.74
CA THR A 64 -7.74 -19.79 13.49
C THR A 64 -6.85 -18.55 13.67
N GLY A 65 -7.07 -17.48 12.90
CA GLY A 65 -6.21 -16.31 12.86
C GLY A 65 -4.83 -16.56 12.22
N SER A 66 -4.62 -17.74 11.63
CA SER A 66 -3.34 -18.11 11.02
C SER A 66 -3.15 -17.42 9.68
N LEU A 67 -1.92 -17.04 9.34
CA LEU A 67 -1.61 -16.43 8.04
C LEU A 67 -1.97 -17.37 6.89
N ARG A 68 -2.82 -16.88 5.99
CA ARG A 68 -3.22 -17.51 4.73
C ARG A 68 -2.75 -16.66 3.57
N TYR A 69 -2.56 -17.29 2.42
CA TYR A 69 -2.33 -16.55 1.19
C TYR A 69 -3.67 -16.21 0.56
N LEU A 70 -3.80 -14.98 0.07
CA LEU A 70 -4.88 -14.54 -0.81
C LEU A 70 -4.21 -13.86 -2.02
N PRO A 71 -4.69 -14.09 -3.25
CA PRO A 71 -4.18 -13.37 -4.42
C PRO A 71 -4.23 -11.84 -4.21
N PRO A 72 -3.22 -11.08 -4.68
CA PRO A 72 -3.03 -9.68 -4.30
C PRO A 72 -4.07 -8.71 -4.88
N ALA A 73 -4.93 -9.15 -5.82
CA ALA A 73 -5.93 -8.29 -6.44
C ALA A 73 -6.88 -7.66 -5.41
N GLU A 74 -7.45 -8.48 -4.52
CA GLU A 74 -8.40 -7.99 -3.52
C GLU A 74 -7.71 -7.12 -2.42
N PRO A 75 -6.57 -7.52 -1.83
CA PRO A 75 -5.78 -6.65 -0.96
C PRO A 75 -5.41 -5.31 -1.60
N ALA A 76 -5.06 -5.31 -2.89
CA ALA A 76 -4.71 -4.10 -3.62
C ALA A 76 -5.91 -3.16 -3.81
N GLU A 77 -7.12 -3.70 -4.03
CA GLU A 77 -8.33 -2.88 -4.08
C GLU A 77 -8.59 -2.15 -2.77
N TRP A 78 -8.37 -2.81 -1.63
CA TRP A 78 -8.50 -2.19 -0.31
C TRP A 78 -7.48 -1.07 -0.08
N ALA A 79 -6.21 -1.34 -0.39
CA ALA A 79 -5.15 -0.32 -0.28
C ALA A 79 -5.46 0.90 -1.17
N ARG A 80 -5.91 0.66 -2.42
CA ARG A 80 -6.31 1.72 -3.34
C ARG A 80 -7.50 2.53 -2.81
N ALA A 81 -8.51 1.87 -2.27
CA ALA A 81 -9.69 2.55 -1.72
C ALA A 81 -9.30 3.46 -0.54
N LEU A 82 -8.36 3.01 0.32
CA LEU A 82 -7.77 3.85 1.37
C LEU A 82 -7.06 5.08 0.79
N PHE A 83 -6.19 4.88 -0.20
CA PHE A 83 -5.42 5.97 -0.81
C PHE A 83 -6.31 6.99 -1.53
N THR A 84 -7.43 6.54 -2.09
CA THR A 84 -8.44 7.43 -2.71
C THR A 84 -9.06 8.38 -1.68
N THR A 85 -9.19 7.98 -0.40
CA THR A 85 -9.66 8.88 0.66
C THR A 85 -8.67 10.02 0.96
N ALA A 86 -7.40 9.85 0.60
CA ALA A 86 -6.36 10.85 0.68
C ALA A 86 -6.16 11.61 -0.66
N GLY A 87 -7.08 11.46 -1.61
CA GLY A 87 -7.02 12.13 -2.92
C GLY A 87 -6.06 11.49 -3.93
N ALA A 88 -5.48 10.34 -3.62
CA ALA A 88 -4.53 9.67 -4.51
C ALA A 88 -5.21 8.75 -5.53
N THR A 89 -4.75 8.78 -6.77
CA THR A 89 -5.18 7.88 -7.85
C THR A 89 -4.35 6.60 -7.95
N HIS A 90 -3.18 6.59 -7.31
CA HIS A 90 -2.24 5.47 -7.28
C HIS A 90 -1.44 5.45 -5.97
N GLY A 91 -0.78 4.33 -5.70
CA GLY A 91 0.21 4.20 -4.64
C GLY A 91 1.34 3.27 -5.07
N TYR A 92 2.09 2.78 -4.08
CA TYR A 92 3.16 1.81 -4.28
C TYR A 92 2.82 0.51 -3.58
N PHE A 93 2.99 -0.59 -4.29
CA PHE A 93 3.01 -1.95 -3.75
C PHE A 93 4.46 -2.36 -3.50
N LEU A 94 4.74 -2.79 -2.27
CA LEU A 94 6.09 -3.15 -1.84
C LEU A 94 6.30 -4.67 -1.81
N GLY A 95 5.22 -5.45 -1.91
CA GLY A 95 5.27 -6.91 -1.77
C GLY A 95 5.03 -7.39 -0.35
N ALA A 96 5.40 -8.66 -0.12
CA ALA A 96 5.33 -9.31 1.17
C ALA A 96 6.55 -8.97 2.04
N VAL A 97 6.71 -7.69 2.35
CA VAL A 97 7.87 -7.15 3.08
C VAL A 97 7.43 -6.22 4.20
N ASP A 98 8.29 -6.09 5.20
CA ASP A 98 8.26 -5.01 6.17
C ASP A 98 8.63 -3.69 5.46
N PRO A 99 7.75 -2.68 5.43
CA PRO A 99 7.93 -1.51 4.57
C PRO A 99 9.09 -0.60 5.01
N ASN A 100 9.55 -0.71 6.26
CA ASN A 100 10.64 0.11 6.78
C ASN A 100 12.01 -0.53 6.52
N THR A 101 12.07 -1.87 6.56
CA THR A 101 13.33 -2.63 6.49
C THR A 101 13.52 -3.39 5.17
N GLY A 102 12.46 -3.57 4.38
CA GLY A 102 12.46 -4.43 3.20
C GLY A 102 12.51 -5.93 3.51
N THR A 103 12.51 -6.31 4.80
CA THR A 103 12.60 -7.72 5.21
C THR A 103 11.35 -8.47 4.81
N HIS A 104 11.49 -9.66 4.21
CA HIS A 104 10.33 -10.48 3.83
C HIS A 104 9.46 -10.87 5.04
N ARG A 105 8.15 -10.74 4.90
CA ARG A 105 7.13 -11.03 5.90
C ARG A 105 6.01 -11.83 5.26
N ARG A 106 5.85 -13.08 5.67
CA ARG A 106 4.85 -14.00 5.13
C ARG A 106 3.42 -13.52 5.48
N GLY A 107 2.50 -13.65 4.54
CA GLY A 107 1.06 -13.42 4.77
C GLY A 107 0.69 -11.97 5.03
N GLN A 108 1.59 -11.03 4.72
CA GLN A 108 1.28 -9.61 4.66
C GLN A 108 1.58 -9.07 3.27
N LEU A 109 0.89 -8.01 2.88
CA LEU A 109 1.18 -7.21 1.71
C LEU A 109 1.26 -5.75 2.12
N ALA A 110 2.39 -5.11 1.83
CA ALA A 110 2.65 -3.73 2.19
C ALA A 110 2.39 -2.79 1.00
N TYR A 111 1.75 -1.68 1.30
CA TYR A 111 1.46 -0.59 0.37
C TYR A 111 1.82 0.74 1.00
N GLN A 112 2.36 1.67 0.22
CA GLN A 112 2.71 3.01 0.67
C GLN A 112 2.22 4.08 -0.29
N LEU A 113 1.87 5.23 0.27
CA LEU A 113 1.59 6.49 -0.41
C LEU A 113 2.44 7.57 0.25
N TYR A 114 3.04 8.43 -0.57
CA TYR A 114 3.87 9.53 -0.11
C TYR A 114 3.12 10.83 -0.34
N LEU A 115 3.14 11.67 0.69
CA LEU A 115 2.52 12.98 0.71
C LEU A 115 3.57 14.02 1.08
N ASP A 116 3.52 15.20 0.48
CA ASP A 116 4.30 16.35 0.95
C ASP A 116 3.72 16.94 2.24
N THR A 117 4.31 18.04 2.70
CA THR A 117 3.86 18.78 3.88
C THR A 117 2.45 19.36 3.74
N ASP A 118 2.02 19.66 2.51
CA ASP A 118 0.70 20.18 2.16
C ASP A 118 -0.32 19.05 1.88
N ARG A 119 0.05 17.81 2.20
CA ARG A 119 -0.74 16.58 2.00
C ARG A 119 -1.07 16.32 0.53
N GLN A 120 -0.29 16.84 -0.41
CA GLN A 120 -0.40 16.50 -1.83
C GLN A 120 0.39 15.23 -2.12
N VAL A 121 -0.12 14.43 -3.05
CA VAL A 121 0.54 13.19 -3.47
C VAL A 121 1.83 13.51 -4.20
N VAL A 122 2.92 12.89 -3.77
CA VAL A 122 4.25 13.01 -4.39
C VAL A 122 4.79 11.64 -4.80
N PRO A 123 5.69 11.58 -5.78
CA PRO A 123 6.46 10.37 -6.05
C PRO A 123 7.26 9.92 -4.83
N VAL A 124 7.61 8.64 -4.75
CA VAL A 124 8.49 8.13 -3.68
C VAL A 124 9.84 8.88 -3.68
N PRO A 125 10.23 9.53 -2.58
CA PRO A 125 11.57 10.08 -2.44
C PRO A 125 12.60 8.96 -2.48
N ARG A 126 13.61 9.08 -3.34
CA ARG A 126 14.60 7.99 -3.54
C ARG A 126 15.37 7.62 -2.28
N GLN A 127 15.52 8.57 -1.36
CA GLN A 127 16.15 8.42 -0.05
C GLN A 127 15.38 7.44 0.85
N LEU A 128 14.08 7.22 0.60
CA LEU A 128 13.22 6.34 1.37
C LEU A 128 13.08 4.94 0.76
N VAL A 129 13.64 4.70 -0.42
CA VAL A 129 13.50 3.41 -1.12
C VAL A 129 14.44 2.37 -0.50
N THR A 130 13.92 1.60 0.45
CA THR A 130 14.63 0.48 1.10
C THR A 130 14.32 -0.88 0.47
N CYS A 131 13.27 -0.96 -0.35
CA CYS A 131 12.81 -2.17 -1.02
C CYS A 131 12.16 -1.84 -2.38
N PRO A 132 11.85 -2.83 -3.24
CA PRO A 132 11.21 -2.58 -4.53
C PRO A 132 9.83 -1.91 -4.37
N HIS A 133 9.64 -0.77 -5.03
CA HIS A 133 8.36 -0.04 -5.08
C HIS A 133 7.74 -0.21 -6.46
N TYR A 134 6.67 -0.99 -6.54
CA TYR A 134 5.92 -1.20 -7.79
C TYR A 134 4.72 -0.28 -7.81
N ALA A 135 4.54 0.51 -8.88
CA ALA A 135 3.36 1.34 -9.02
C ALA A 135 2.09 0.47 -8.99
N SER A 136 1.20 0.72 -8.04
CA SER A 136 -0.13 0.13 -8.00
C SER A 136 -1.11 1.11 -8.64
N THR A 137 -1.34 0.91 -9.94
CA THR A 137 -2.36 1.65 -10.69
C THR A 137 -3.70 0.98 -10.58
N ALA A 138 -4.78 1.76 -10.75
CA ALA A 138 -6.14 1.24 -10.76
C ALA A 138 -6.46 0.30 -11.94
N GLU A 139 -5.62 0.27 -12.97
CA GLU A 139 -5.89 -0.45 -14.19
C GLU A 139 -5.34 -1.88 -14.12
N PRO A 140 -6.15 -2.92 -14.40
CA PRO A 140 -5.61 -4.25 -14.64
C PRO A 140 -4.70 -4.15 -15.86
N ARG A 141 -3.41 -4.45 -15.70
CA ARG A 141 -2.55 -4.72 -16.85
C ARG A 141 -3.15 -5.91 -17.59
N SER A 142 -3.95 -5.66 -18.62
CA SER A 142 -4.32 -6.68 -19.59
C SER A 142 -3.01 -7.24 -20.14
N PRO A 143 -2.73 -8.54 -20.03
CA PRO A 143 -1.59 -9.11 -20.72
C PRO A 143 -1.84 -8.95 -22.21
N SER A 144 -1.07 -8.09 -22.86
CA SER A 144 -1.07 -7.94 -24.31
C SER A 144 -0.67 -9.28 -24.91
N ARG A 145 -1.64 -10.10 -25.30
CA ARG A 145 -1.39 -11.32 -26.07
C ARG A 145 -0.89 -10.88 -27.44
N PRO A 146 0.32 -11.25 -27.88
CA PRO A 146 0.76 -10.96 -29.23
C PRO A 146 -0.17 -11.69 -30.21
N ASP A 147 -0.65 -10.97 -31.22
CA ASP A 147 -1.50 -11.50 -32.29
C ASP A 147 -0.68 -12.50 -33.15
N PRO A 148 -1.08 -13.78 -33.24
CA PRO A 148 -0.35 -14.76 -34.03
C PRO A 148 -0.58 -14.64 -35.54
N ARG A 149 -1.21 -13.56 -36.05
CA ARG A 149 -1.52 -13.39 -37.48
C ARG A 149 -0.69 -12.37 -38.24
N GLN A 150 0.55 -12.11 -37.82
CA GLN A 150 1.54 -11.48 -38.70
C GLN A 150 2.58 -12.50 -39.14
N ASN A 151 2.22 -13.29 -40.15
CA ASN A 151 3.15 -13.93 -41.07
C ASN A 151 2.55 -13.90 -42.48
#